data_AF-A0A6L9QUR8-F1
#
_entry.id   AF-A0A6L9QUR8-F1
#
_cell.length_a   1.000
_cell.length_b   1.000
_cell.length_c   1.000
_cell.angle_alpha   90.00
_cell.angle_beta   90.00
_cell.angle_gamma   90.00
#
_symmetry.space_group_name_H-M   'P 1'
#
loop_
_entity.id
_entity.type
_entity.pdbx_description
1 polymer ?
#
loop_
_entity_poly.entity_id
_entity_poly.type
_entity_poly.pdbx_seq_one_letter_code
_entity_poly.pdbx_strand_id
1 'polypeptide(L)' 'MVRQRLTPAEIRTLPAVVDLVTAGRALGVGRTKSYELARAGRFPCPVLRVGRSYLVPTNGLLTLLGLNDTAGQPAPESE' A
#
# COMPACT_ATOMS: atom_id res chain seq x y z
N MET A 1 -17.25 -13.26 -7.53
CA MET A 1 -16.47 -13.23 -6.27
C MET A 1 -16.29 -11.78 -5.84
N VAL A 2 -16.98 -11.37 -4.77
CA VAL A 2 -16.90 -10.02 -4.19
C VAL A 2 -15.46 -9.80 -3.68
N ARG A 3 -14.79 -8.77 -4.20
CA ARG A 3 -13.43 -8.39 -3.81
C ARG A 3 -13.55 -7.47 -2.60
N GLN A 4 -13.48 -8.01 -1.39
CA GLN A 4 -13.43 -7.16 -0.20
C GLN A 4 -12.09 -6.42 -0.17
N ARG A 5 -12.18 -5.09 -0.02
CA ARG A 5 -11.03 -4.23 0.24
C ARG A 5 -10.62 -4.39 1.70
N LEU A 6 -9.32 -4.46 1.94
CA LEU A 6 -8.77 -4.51 3.30
C LEU A 6 -9.13 -3.21 4.03
N THR A 7 -9.48 -3.32 5.31
CA THR A 7 -9.83 -2.16 6.13
C THR A 7 -8.56 -1.45 6.64
N PRO A 8 -8.60 -0.14 6.92
CA PRO A 8 -7.44 0.60 7.42
C PRO A 8 -6.86 0.04 8.73
N ALA A 9 -7.70 -0.56 9.59
CA ALA A 9 -7.26 -1.22 10.82
C ALA A 9 -6.38 -2.46 10.54
N GLU A 10 -6.74 -3.24 9.53
CA GLU A 10 -5.97 -4.42 9.10
C GLU A 10 -4.67 -4.02 8.38
N ILE A 11 -4.60 -2.82 7.77
CA ILE A 11 -3.37 -2.32 7.14
C ILE A 11 -2.33 -1.93 8.20
N ARG A 12 -2.77 -1.40 9.34
CA ARG A 12 -1.89 -0.95 10.44
C ARG A 12 -1.24 -2.10 11.22
N THR A 13 -1.80 -3.31 11.15
CA THR A 13 -1.26 -4.52 11.78
C THR A 13 -0.35 -5.33 10.85
N LEU A 14 -0.23 -4.96 9.57
CA LEU A 14 0.66 -5.64 8.64
C LEU A 14 2.13 -5.39 8.98
N PRO A 15 3.02 -6.38 8.75
CA PRO A 15 4.46 -6.15 8.79
C PRO A 15 4.82 -4.98 7.87
N ALA A 16 5.92 -4.28 8.18
CA ALA A 16 6.34 -3.03 7.52
C ALA A 16 6.38 -3.08 5.97
N VAL A 17 6.39 -4.27 5.39
CA VAL A 17 6.32 -4.58 3.97
C VAL A 17 5.27 -5.66 3.69
N VAL A 18 4.48 -5.46 2.65
CA VAL A 18 3.49 -6.42 2.12
C VAL A 18 3.90 -6.93 0.75
N ASP A 19 3.36 -8.07 0.31
CA ASP A 19 3.61 -8.53 -1.05
C ASP A 19 2.89 -7.66 -2.10
N LEU A 20 3.41 -7.67 -3.32
CA LEU A 20 2.86 -6.91 -4.43
C LEU A 20 1.39 -7.22 -4.76
N VAL A 21 0.96 -8.47 -4.57
CA VAL A 21 -0.43 -8.87 -4.85
C VAL A 21 -1.36 -8.31 -3.77
N THR A 22 -0.94 -8.32 -2.51
CA THR A 22 -1.66 -7.67 -1.41
C THR A 22 -1.72 -6.15 -1.59
N ALA A 23 -0.61 -5.51 -1.97
CA ALA A 23 -0.59 -4.09 -2.33
C ALA A 23 -1.54 -3.77 -3.50
N GLY A 24 -1.50 -4.57 -4.55
CA GLY A 24 -2.39 -4.45 -5.71
C GLY A 24 -3.85 -4.59 -5.30
N ARG A 25 -4.18 -5.55 -4.45
CA ARG A 25 -5.55 -5.74 -3.93
C ARG A 25 -6.04 -4.54 -3.14
N ALA A 26 -5.20 -3.95 -2.27
CA ALA A 26 -5.55 -2.73 -1.54
C ALA A 26 -5.91 -1.58 -2.50
N LEU A 27 -5.22 -1.50 -3.64
CA LEU A 27 -5.48 -0.51 -4.69
C LEU A 27 -6.62 -0.88 -5.64
N GLY A 28 -7.22 -2.07 -5.52
CA GLY A 28 -8.22 -2.59 -6.47
C GLY A 28 -7.63 -3.11 -7.79
N VAL A 29 -6.31 -3.26 -7.88
CA VAL A 29 -5.57 -3.79 -9.03
C VAL A 29 -5.53 -5.32 -8.96
N GLY A 30 -5.79 -5.99 -10.09
CA GLY A 30 -5.68 -7.45 -10.19
C GLY A 30 -4.22 -7.94 -10.11
N ARG A 31 -4.03 -9.22 -9.78
CA ARG A 31 -2.69 -9.85 -9.65
C ARG A 31 -1.83 -9.59 -10.90
N THR A 32 -2.35 -9.89 -12.08
CA THR A 32 -1.64 -9.73 -13.36
C THR A 32 -1.20 -8.28 -13.58
N LYS A 33 -2.14 -7.34 -13.47
CA LYS A 33 -1.86 -5.90 -13.67
C LYS A 33 -0.91 -5.34 -12.61
N SER A 34 -0.92 -5.89 -11.40
CA SER A 34 0.04 -5.51 -10.35
C SER A 34 1.46 -5.92 -10.72
N TYR A 35 1.66 -7.15 -11.21
CA TYR A 35 2.96 -7.62 -11.70
C TYR A 35 3.43 -6.85 -12.94
N GLU A 36 2.53 -6.55 -13.88
CA GLU A 36 2.85 -5.73 -15.06
C GLU A 36 3.35 -4.35 -14.65
N LEU A 37 2.60 -3.67 -13.77
CA LEU A 37 2.97 -2.33 -13.28
C LEU A 37 4.26 -2.34 -12.46
N ALA A 38 4.48 -3.35 -11.62
CA ALA A 38 5.73 -3.48 -10.87
C ALA A 38 6.93 -3.74 -11.79
N ARG A 39 6.77 -4.59 -12.81
CA ARG A 39 7.85 -4.88 -13.77
C ARG A 39 8.13 -3.69 -14.69
N ALA A 40 7.12 -2.88 -14.98
CA ALA A 40 7.25 -1.63 -15.72
C ALA A 40 7.75 -0.46 -14.86
N GLY A 41 7.92 -0.63 -13.54
CA GLY A 41 8.26 0.48 -12.63
C GLY A 41 7.18 1.56 -12.54
N ARG A 42 5.95 1.23 -12.92
CA ARG A 42 4.78 2.13 -12.98
C ARG A 42 3.77 1.85 -11.87
N PHE A 43 4.15 1.02 -10.90
CA PHE A 43 3.30 0.78 -9.73
C PHE A 43 3.20 2.08 -8.92
N PRO A 44 2.00 2.48 -8.48
CA PRO A 44 1.79 3.77 -7.83
C PRO A 44 2.40 3.85 -6.43
N CYS A 45 2.92 2.75 -5.89
CA CYS A 45 3.66 2.67 -4.64
C CYS A 45 5.11 2.25 -4.90
N PRO A 46 6.06 2.62 -4.01
CA PRO A 46 7.42 2.09 -4.07
C PRO A 46 7.40 0.56 -3.98
N VAL A 47 8.12 -0.11 -4.89
CA VAL A 47 8.25 -1.58 -4.89
C VAL A 47 9.72 -1.93 -4.70
N LEU A 48 10.03 -2.67 -3.64
CA LEU A 48 11.33 -3.27 -3.40
C LEU A 48 11.35 -4.67 -4.00
N ARG A 49 12.37 -4.94 -4.81
CA ARG A 49 12.64 -6.29 -5.32
C ARG A 49 13.74 -6.92 -4.49
N VAL A 50 13.38 -7.92 -3.69
CA VAL A 50 14.32 -8.69 -2.86
C VAL A 50 14.43 -10.09 -3.45
N GLY A 51 15.49 -10.33 -4.23
CA GLY A 51 15.69 -11.57 -4.98
C GLY A 51 14.57 -11.83 -6.00
N ARG A 52 13.75 -12.87 -5.73
CA ARG A 52 12.61 -13.27 -6.57
C ARG A 52 11.27 -12.69 -6.09
N SER A 53 11.25 -12.03 -4.94
CA SER A 53 10.03 -11.52 -4.31
C SER A 53 9.89 -10.01 -4.51
N TYR A 54 8.65 -9.56 -4.71
CA TYR A 54 8.30 -8.15 -4.74
C TYR A 54 7.63 -7.78 -3.42
N LEU A 55 8.23 -6.82 -2.73
CA LEU A 55 7.77 -6.28 -1.47
C LEU A 55 7.40 -4.82 -1.67
N VAL A 56 6.31 -4.39 -1.04
CA VAL A 56 5.79 -3.03 -1.12
C VAL A 56 5.74 -2.49 0.31
N PRO A 57 6.44 -1.38 0.63
CA PRO A 57 6.35 -0.75 1.93
C PRO A 57 4.93 -0.28 2.19
N THR A 58 4.37 -0.67 3.33
CA THR A 58 3.01 -0.29 3.72
C THR A 58 2.86 1.22 3.87
N ASN A 59 3.93 1.93 4.25
CA ASN A 59 3.95 3.39 4.33
C ASN A 59 3.63 4.06 2.98
N GLY A 60 4.15 3.53 1.87
CA GLY A 60 3.83 4.05 0.54
C GLY A 60 2.35 3.85 0.16
N LEU A 61 1.77 2.71 0.55
CA LEU A 61 0.33 2.46 0.39
C LEU A 61 -0.51 3.38 1.26
N LEU A 62 -0.15 3.55 2.53
CA LEU A 62 -0.86 4.44 3.46
C LEU A 62 -0.83 5.89 2.97
N THR A 63 0.33 6.36 2.54
CA THR A 63 0.51 7.70 1.97
C THR A 63 -0.33 7.91 0.71
N LEU A 64 -0.34 6.93 -0.20
CA LEU A 64 -1.12 7.00 -1.43
C LEU A 64 -2.64 6.97 -1.17
N LEU A 65 -3.07 6.23 -0.15
CA LEU A 65 -4.48 6.11 0.23
C LEU A 65 -4.95 7.26 1.13
N GLY A 66 -4.07 8.20 1.51
CA GLY A 66 -4.39 9.26 2.48
C GLY A 66 -4.69 8.74 3.89
N LEU A 67 -4.19 7.55 4.21
CA LEU A 67 -4.39 6.85 5.49
C LEU A 67 -3.19 7.02 6.45
N ASN A 68 -2.17 7.75 6.01
CA ASN A 68 -1.17 8.35 6.87
C ASN A 68 -1.92 9.17 7.92
N ASP A 69 -1.84 8.68 9.15
CA ASP A 69 -2.46 9.25 10.33
C ASP A 69 -1.76 10.57 10.68
N THR A 70 -2.01 11.62 9.88
CA THR A 70 -1.96 13.01 10.37
C THR A 70 -3.30 13.35 11.02
N ALA A 71 -3.98 12.35 11.60
CA ALA A 71 -5.01 12.54 12.62
C ALA A 71 -4.42 12.32 14.03
N GLY A 72 -3.09 12.21 14.13
CA GLY A 72 -2.32 12.17 15.37
C GLY A 72 -1.36 13.35 15.54
N GLN A 73 -1.37 14.35 14.65
CA GLN A 73 -0.94 15.69 15.07
C GLN A 73 -2.21 16.47 15.43
N PRO A 74 -2.45 16.82 16.71
CA PRO A 74 -3.27 17.99 16.96
C PRO A 74 -2.68 19.11 16.11
N ALA A 75 -3.50 19.71 15.25
CA ALA A 75 -3.14 20.95 14.60
C ALA A 75 -2.57 21.86 15.71
N PRO A 76 -1.35 22.41 15.56
CA PRO A 76 -0.92 23.44 16.49
C PRO A 76 -1.95 24.55 16.39
N GLU A 77 -2.61 24.75 17.53
CA GLU A 77 -3.44 25.89 17.86
C GLU A 77 -2.67 27.14 17.41
N SER A 78 -3.12 27.73 16.32
CA SER A 78 -2.64 29.00 15.78
C SER A 78 -3.81 29.47 14.91
N GLU A 79 -4.54 30.53 15.22
CA GLU A 79 -4.47 31.60 16.21
C GLU A 79 -5.90 32.19 16.30
#